data_AF-A0A373UCK9-F1
#
_entry.id   AF-A0A373UCK9-F1
#
_cell.length_a   1.000
_cell.length_b   1.000
_cell.length_c   1.000
_cell.angle_alpha   90.00
_cell.angle_beta   90.00
_cell.angle_gamma   90.00
#
_symmetry.space_group_name_H-M   'P 1'
#
loop_
_entity.id
_entity.type
_entity.pdbx_description
1 polymer ?
#
loop_
_entity_poly.entity_id
_entity_poly.type
_entity_poly.pdbx_seq_one_letter_code
_entity_poly.pdbx_strand_id
1 'polypeptide(L)'
;MTDKERYKQAFSSLHASGHISLEVNMNHNRKFHPTRKLIAASACAILLLGGSSAYAAYHFLSPSQIADEVADNGALSRAFAGEDAVSINETQQSNGYDITLLGLVSGEKLELCVPQETKENVSKSHTYAAVAIAKSDGTDMEDRNFFVAPLINGVSFLDANAATMDETLTWFCKDGVLYELIECDDLEIFADRGVQLGIVDSFGSETAAFRMDNESGSYRKVEDYAGTIALFTLPLDTTKADPAAAEEYLKKLEEAAVGAEAADTEGTAGRAEVSIITGTESEAAAGYMNQQVRDFVDGITADNLSDYFEIVKDYPVFTAMPDENGWVDFGTQYIEKEDYVANGGSGEVSNWIAEDEEFSVSAITMTGNDGKEDVSTLRISVVFRNEDGSLTEALYQIKPDCVDLIK
;
A
#
# COMPACT_ATOMS: atom_id res chain seq x y z
N MET A 1 -16.50 -7.75 12.15
CA MET A 1 -15.44 -6.95 11.54
C MET A 1 -15.09 -7.60 10.23
N THR A 2 -15.50 -7.00 9.13
CA THR A 2 -15.13 -7.42 7.77
C THR A 2 -13.77 -6.82 7.40
N ASP A 3 -13.07 -7.39 6.42
CA ASP A 3 -11.77 -6.90 5.93
C ASP A 3 -11.79 -5.40 5.54
N LYS A 4 -12.98 -4.87 5.27
CA LYS A 4 -13.18 -3.49 4.83
C LYS A 4 -13.29 -2.45 5.93
N GLU A 5 -13.79 -2.83 7.11
CA GLU A 5 -13.79 -1.95 8.27
C GLU A 5 -12.35 -1.62 8.69
N ARG A 6 -11.42 -2.57 8.50
CA ARG A 6 -9.96 -2.40 8.68
C ARG A 6 -9.34 -1.45 7.64
N TYR A 7 -9.78 -1.50 6.39
CA TYR A 7 -9.30 -0.62 5.30
C TYR A 7 -9.68 0.86 5.45
N LYS A 8 -10.93 1.13 5.82
CA LYS A 8 -11.47 2.50 5.98
C LYS A 8 -10.66 3.34 6.98
N GLN A 9 -10.04 2.66 7.92
CA GLN A 9 -9.37 3.27 9.03
C GLN A 9 -7.90 3.60 8.82
N ALA A 10 -7.17 2.68 8.19
CA ALA A 10 -5.86 2.96 7.59
C ALA A 10 -5.90 4.27 6.78
N PHE A 11 -6.98 4.51 6.04
CA PHE A 11 -7.14 5.72 5.25
C PHE A 11 -7.45 6.98 6.09
N SER A 12 -8.17 6.82 7.21
CA SER A 12 -8.57 7.95 8.08
C SER A 12 -7.41 8.48 8.94
N SER A 13 -6.44 7.63 9.32
CA SER A 13 -5.22 8.06 10.01
C SER A 13 -4.28 8.89 9.12
N LEU A 14 -4.22 8.59 7.82
CA LEU A 14 -3.43 9.38 6.85
C LEU A 14 -3.87 10.85 6.80
N HIS A 15 -5.17 11.12 6.86
CA HIS A 15 -5.72 12.48 6.81
C HIS A 15 -5.62 13.26 8.13
N ALA A 16 -5.34 12.58 9.25
CA ALA A 16 -5.07 13.24 10.52
C ALA A 16 -3.63 13.78 10.62
N SER A 17 -2.72 13.38 9.72
CA SER A 17 -1.39 13.98 9.59
C SER A 17 -1.44 15.26 8.73
N GLY A 18 -2.06 16.30 9.27
CA GLY A 18 -2.03 17.61 8.63
C GLY A 18 -0.61 18.19 8.68
N HIS A 19 0.14 18.13 7.58
CA HIS A 19 1.34 18.92 7.17
C HIS A 19 2.23 18.02 6.26
N ILE A 20 2.61 18.30 5.00
CA ILE A 20 2.96 19.53 4.29
C ILE A 20 3.02 19.21 2.79
N SER A 21 2.43 20.05 1.94
CA SER A 21 2.84 20.17 0.53
C SER A 21 4.16 20.95 0.47
N LEU A 22 5.20 20.41 -0.15
CA LEU A 22 6.36 21.19 -0.56
C LEU A 22 6.85 20.75 -1.94
N GLU A 23 6.41 21.47 -2.98
CA GLU A 23 7.24 21.69 -4.16
C GLU A 23 8.53 22.40 -3.70
N VAL A 24 9.66 21.72 -3.74
CA VAL A 24 10.97 22.36 -3.53
C VAL A 24 11.66 22.58 -4.87
N ASN A 25 11.75 23.86 -5.25
CA ASN A 25 12.48 24.32 -6.42
C ASN A 25 14.00 24.25 -6.14
N MET A 26 14.69 23.23 -6.66
CA MET A 26 16.13 23.03 -6.43
C MET A 26 16.99 23.95 -7.32
N ASN A 27 17.66 24.91 -6.70
CA ASN A 27 18.64 25.77 -7.37
C ASN A 27 20.07 25.23 -7.12
N HIS A 28 20.76 24.86 -8.19
CA HIS A 28 22.12 24.28 -8.15
C HIS A 28 23.18 25.30 -7.71
N ASN A 29 23.95 24.97 -6.66
CA ASN A 29 25.42 25.08 -6.63
C ASN A 29 25.98 24.77 -5.24
N ARG A 30 26.82 23.73 -5.13
CA ARG A 30 28.02 23.74 -4.27
C ARG A 30 28.97 22.59 -4.64
N LYS A 31 30.27 22.91 -4.61
CA LYS A 31 31.37 22.05 -5.06
C LYS A 31 31.79 21.09 -3.94
N PHE A 32 31.83 19.79 -4.24
CA PHE A 32 32.40 18.76 -3.37
C PHE A 32 33.94 18.74 -3.41
N HIS A 33 34.56 18.55 -2.24
CA HIS A 33 35.96 18.15 -2.11
C HIS A 33 36.03 16.80 -1.37
N PRO A 34 36.66 15.76 -1.92
CA PRO A 34 36.72 14.46 -1.27
C PRO A 34 37.98 14.35 -0.39
N THR A 35 37.81 13.86 0.84
CA THR A 35 38.94 13.32 1.63
C THR A 35 38.67 11.86 1.95
N ARG A 36 39.41 10.99 1.27
CA ARG A 36 39.48 9.54 1.49
C ARG A 36 39.98 9.22 2.89
N LYS A 37 39.31 8.29 3.58
CA LYS A 37 39.98 7.33 4.48
C LYS A 37 39.36 5.94 4.33
N LEU A 38 40.26 4.98 4.24
CA LEU A 38 40.06 3.56 4.03
C LEU A 38 39.87 2.89 5.40
N ILE A 39 38.77 2.20 5.65
CA ILE A 39 38.64 1.27 6.78
C ILE A 39 37.91 0.03 6.27
N ALA A 40 38.52 -1.13 6.49
CA ALA A 40 38.03 -2.45 6.12
C ALA A 40 37.01 -2.93 7.16
N ALA A 41 35.85 -3.38 6.70
CA ALA A 41 34.85 -4.08 7.51
C ALA A 41 34.47 -5.40 6.82
N SER A 42 34.35 -6.45 7.63
CA SER A 42 34.14 -7.84 7.24
C SER A 42 32.68 -8.06 6.83
N ALA A 43 32.45 -8.44 5.56
CA ALA A 43 31.14 -8.80 5.04
C ALA A 43 30.82 -10.28 5.30
N CYS A 44 29.76 -10.56 6.05
CA CYS A 44 29.08 -11.86 5.98
C CYS A 44 28.17 -11.85 4.74
N ALA A 45 28.74 -12.14 3.57
CA ALA A 45 27.98 -12.31 2.34
C ALA A 45 27.25 -13.66 2.36
N ILE A 46 25.94 -13.64 2.55
CA ILE A 46 25.08 -14.79 2.25
C ILE A 46 24.74 -14.70 0.76
N LEU A 47 25.54 -15.35 -0.08
CA LEU A 47 25.24 -15.52 -1.50
C LEU A 47 24.20 -16.65 -1.65
N LEU A 48 22.92 -16.29 -1.79
CA LEU A 48 21.91 -17.21 -2.30
C LEU A 48 21.83 -17.08 -3.82
N LEU A 49 22.10 -18.21 -4.47
CA LEU A 49 22.14 -18.40 -5.91
C LEU A 49 20.70 -18.49 -6.45
N GLY A 50 20.34 -17.63 -7.41
CA GLY A 50 19.12 -17.77 -8.21
C GLY A 50 19.07 -16.82 -9.40
N GLY A 51 19.01 -17.36 -10.62
CA GLY A 51 18.63 -16.63 -11.84
C GLY A 51 19.79 -16.11 -12.70
N SER A 52 20.24 -16.93 -13.66
CA SER A 52 21.16 -16.49 -14.72
C SER A 52 20.44 -15.65 -15.79
N SER A 53 20.38 -14.35 -15.59
CA SER A 53 20.24 -13.33 -16.63
C SER A 53 21.46 -12.40 -16.53
N ALA A 54 21.98 -11.94 -17.67
CA ALA A 54 23.19 -11.13 -17.70
C ALA A 54 22.92 -9.77 -17.04
N TYR A 55 23.12 -9.70 -15.72
CA TYR A 55 22.93 -8.49 -14.93
C TYR A 55 23.96 -7.46 -15.40
N ALA A 56 23.49 -6.37 -16.02
CA ALA A 56 24.27 -5.15 -16.03
C ALA A 56 24.49 -4.81 -14.56
N ALA A 57 25.74 -4.78 -14.11
CA ALA A 57 26.05 -4.36 -12.74
C ALA A 57 25.68 -2.87 -12.63
N TYR A 58 24.43 -2.59 -12.27
CA TYR A 58 24.01 -1.23 -11.94
C TYR A 58 24.87 -0.75 -10.78
N HIS A 59 25.55 0.38 -10.99
CA HIS A 59 26.22 1.08 -9.90
C HIS A 59 25.19 1.91 -9.16
N PHE A 60 24.33 1.23 -8.38
CA PHE A 60 23.35 1.90 -7.54
C PHE A 60 24.03 2.83 -6.52
N LEU A 61 23.32 3.89 -6.15
CA LEU A 61 23.64 4.61 -4.92
C LEU A 61 23.59 3.64 -3.73
N SER A 62 24.50 3.79 -2.78
CA SER A 62 24.38 3.09 -1.50
C SER A 62 23.20 3.65 -0.69
N PRO A 63 22.63 2.90 0.27
CA PRO A 63 21.61 3.41 1.18
C PRO A 63 22.00 4.71 1.89
N SER A 64 23.27 4.86 2.27
CA SER A 64 23.80 6.11 2.85
C SER A 64 23.77 7.27 1.86
N GLN A 65 24.10 7.04 0.59
CA GLN A 65 24.02 8.07 -0.44
C GLN A 65 22.56 8.43 -0.77
N ILE A 66 21.65 7.46 -0.77
CA ILE A 66 20.21 7.71 -0.94
C ILE A 66 19.72 8.61 0.19
N ALA A 67 20.06 8.27 1.45
CA ALA A 67 19.72 9.10 2.61
C ALA A 67 20.31 10.52 2.55
N ASP A 68 21.52 10.71 2.00
CA ASP A 68 22.12 12.05 1.82
C ASP A 68 21.37 12.91 0.79
N GLU A 69 20.66 12.30 -0.18
CA GLU A 69 19.86 13.05 -1.16
C GLU A 69 18.54 13.57 -0.58
N VAL A 70 18.02 12.91 0.47
CA VAL A 70 16.67 13.18 1.00
C VAL A 70 16.65 13.72 2.44
N ALA A 71 17.73 13.55 3.22
CA ALA A 71 17.79 13.97 4.62
C ALA A 71 18.86 15.05 4.86
N ASP A 72 18.47 16.16 5.49
CA ASP A 72 19.32 17.35 5.67
C ASP A 72 20.39 17.23 6.78
N ASN A 73 20.16 16.34 7.76
CA ASN A 73 20.98 16.28 8.99
C ASN A 73 22.09 15.20 8.94
N GLY A 74 22.08 14.35 7.91
CA GLY A 74 23.00 13.24 7.69
C GLY A 74 23.00 12.15 8.78
N ALA A 75 22.05 12.15 9.72
CA ALA A 75 21.93 11.13 10.76
C ALA A 75 21.61 9.77 10.14
N LEU A 76 20.59 9.72 9.30
CA LEU A 76 20.19 8.50 8.58
C LEU A 76 21.30 7.97 7.67
N SER A 77 21.98 8.86 6.93
CA SER A 77 23.14 8.48 6.11
C SER A 77 24.26 7.85 6.94
N ARG A 78 24.57 8.41 8.12
CA ARG A 78 25.56 7.79 9.04
C ARG A 78 25.08 6.46 9.60
N ALA A 79 23.79 6.30 9.87
CA ALA A 79 23.22 5.05 10.34
C ALA A 79 23.38 3.95 9.27
N PHE A 80 23.03 4.24 8.01
CA PHE A 80 23.25 3.32 6.88
C PHE A 80 24.72 2.99 6.60
N ALA A 81 25.66 3.87 6.98
CA ALA A 81 27.10 3.61 6.91
C ALA A 81 27.67 2.94 8.18
N GLY A 82 26.84 2.75 9.21
CA GLY A 82 27.20 2.21 10.51
C GLY A 82 27.19 0.68 10.55
N GLU A 83 27.58 0.13 11.70
CA GLU A 83 27.64 -1.33 11.92
C GLU A 83 26.26 -1.96 12.10
N ASP A 84 25.26 -1.16 12.51
CA ASP A 84 23.88 -1.59 12.72
C ASP A 84 23.07 -1.68 11.41
N ALA A 85 23.62 -1.21 10.29
CA ALA A 85 22.98 -1.31 8.99
C ALA A 85 23.16 -2.69 8.37
N VAL A 86 22.08 -3.22 7.81
CA VAL A 86 22.09 -4.50 7.10
C VAL A 86 22.14 -4.26 5.61
N SER A 87 23.21 -4.74 4.97
CA SER A 87 23.34 -4.72 3.50
C SER A 87 22.75 -6.00 2.92
N ILE A 88 21.86 -5.85 1.93
CA ILE A 88 21.13 -6.96 1.30
C ILE A 88 21.57 -7.12 -0.15
N ASN A 89 21.28 -6.14 -1.00
CA ASN A 89 21.51 -6.17 -2.45
C ASN A 89 20.87 -7.39 -3.14
N GLU A 90 19.64 -7.73 -2.73
CA GLU A 90 18.84 -8.77 -3.39
C GLU A 90 18.01 -8.12 -4.49
N THR A 91 18.06 -8.68 -5.69
CA THR A 91 17.26 -8.23 -6.85
C THR A 91 16.20 -9.26 -7.20
N GLN A 92 14.95 -8.82 -7.37
CA GLN A 92 13.87 -9.58 -7.98
C GLN A 92 13.40 -8.88 -9.26
N GLN A 93 13.13 -9.66 -10.30
CA GLN A 93 12.61 -9.15 -11.57
C GLN A 93 11.10 -9.30 -11.61
N SER A 94 10.39 -8.26 -12.03
CA SER A 94 8.93 -8.27 -12.14
C SER A 94 8.43 -7.22 -13.12
N ASN A 95 7.49 -7.59 -14.00
CA ASN A 95 6.85 -6.69 -14.96
C ASN A 95 7.80 -5.76 -15.76
N GLY A 96 8.98 -6.25 -16.15
CA GLY A 96 9.97 -5.46 -16.88
C GLY A 96 10.83 -4.54 -16.00
N TYR A 97 10.79 -4.68 -14.69
CA TYR A 97 11.62 -3.98 -13.72
C TYR A 97 12.58 -4.93 -12.99
N ASP A 98 13.79 -4.43 -12.73
CA ASP A 98 14.76 -4.99 -11.80
C ASP A 98 14.62 -4.23 -10.47
N ILE A 99 14.01 -4.86 -9.45
CA ILE A 99 13.73 -4.27 -8.14
C ILE A 99 14.76 -4.81 -7.16
N THR A 100 15.54 -3.92 -6.54
CA THR A 100 16.65 -4.30 -5.65
C THR A 100 16.45 -3.72 -4.26
N LEU A 101 16.33 -4.59 -3.25
CA LEU A 101 16.44 -4.19 -1.85
C LEU A 101 17.92 -4.04 -1.48
N LEU A 102 18.37 -2.79 -1.31
CA LEU A 102 19.78 -2.46 -1.08
C LEU A 102 20.21 -2.74 0.36
N GLY A 103 19.35 -2.38 1.31
CA GLY A 103 19.62 -2.58 2.73
C GLY A 103 18.60 -1.88 3.61
N LEU A 104 18.73 -2.10 4.92
CA LEU A 104 17.90 -1.49 5.94
C LEU A 104 18.73 -1.07 7.17
N VAL A 105 18.17 -0.19 7.98
CA VAL A 105 18.69 0.17 9.30
C VAL A 105 17.51 0.53 10.21
N SER A 106 17.62 0.21 11.49
CA SER A 106 16.64 0.62 12.50
C SER A 106 17.30 1.41 13.61
N GLY A 107 16.57 2.35 14.20
CA GLY A 107 17.05 3.13 15.34
C GLY A 107 16.24 4.38 15.63
N GLU A 108 16.58 5.02 16.76
CA GLU A 108 15.95 6.26 17.20
C GLU A 108 16.60 7.50 16.56
N LYS A 109 15.81 8.59 16.37
CA LYS A 109 16.29 9.92 15.98
C LYS A 109 16.98 9.94 14.62
N LEU A 110 16.48 9.11 13.71
CA LEU A 110 16.96 8.97 12.33
C LEU A 110 16.02 9.64 11.32
N GLU A 111 14.98 10.34 11.79
CA GLU A 111 13.83 10.76 10.98
C GLU A 111 14.20 11.67 9.79
N LEU A 112 13.47 11.51 8.69
CA LEU A 112 13.70 12.19 7.41
C LEU A 112 13.47 13.71 7.48
N CYS A 113 12.44 14.17 8.19
CA CYS A 113 12.07 15.58 8.28
C CYS A 113 11.32 15.91 9.59
N VAL A 114 12.04 16.35 10.63
CA VAL A 114 11.38 16.90 11.84
C VAL A 114 11.77 18.37 12.03
N PRO A 115 10.83 19.32 11.90
CA PRO A 115 11.01 20.71 12.33
C PRO A 115 11.46 20.74 13.79
N GLN A 116 12.43 21.59 14.11
CA GLN A 116 13.08 21.59 15.43
C GLN A 116 12.13 21.81 16.62
N GLU A 117 10.91 22.26 16.36
CA GLU A 117 9.86 22.62 17.32
C GLU A 117 8.99 21.42 17.78
N THR A 118 9.00 20.29 17.07
CA THR A 118 8.25 19.06 17.44
C THR A 118 9.13 17.95 18.04
N LYS A 119 10.44 18.20 18.18
CA LYS A 119 11.45 17.21 18.63
C LYS A 119 11.25 16.61 20.02
N GLU A 120 10.45 17.22 20.90
CA GLU A 120 10.29 16.72 22.28
C GLU A 120 9.43 15.43 22.38
N ASN A 121 8.75 15.02 21.31
CA ASN A 121 8.00 13.75 21.23
C ASN A 121 8.71 12.65 20.41
N VAL A 122 9.97 12.86 20.02
CA VAL A 122 10.65 12.13 18.93
C VAL A 122 11.74 11.20 19.49
N SER A 123 11.32 10.10 20.12
CA SER A 123 12.23 9.09 20.67
C SER A 123 11.83 7.65 20.38
N LYS A 124 10.95 7.42 19.41
CA LYS A 124 10.63 6.06 19.00
C LYS A 124 11.65 5.58 17.98
N SER A 125 11.96 4.29 18.05
CA SER A 125 12.77 3.61 17.04
C SER A 125 11.93 3.49 15.76
N HIS A 126 12.55 3.71 14.61
CA HIS A 126 11.94 3.52 13.29
C HIS A 126 12.82 2.56 12.48
N THR A 127 12.21 1.89 11.50
CA THR A 127 12.93 1.07 10.52
C THR A 127 12.93 1.75 9.16
N TYR A 128 14.10 1.79 8.53
CA TYR A 128 14.31 2.39 7.23
C TYR A 128 14.81 1.35 6.22
N ALA A 129 14.24 1.32 5.02
CA ALA A 129 14.65 0.42 3.96
C ALA A 129 14.89 1.20 2.65
N ALA A 130 15.99 0.89 1.96
CA ALA A 130 16.35 1.52 0.70
C ALA A 130 16.20 0.55 -0.47
N VAL A 131 15.45 0.97 -1.49
CA VAL A 131 15.14 0.20 -2.70
C VAL A 131 15.64 0.97 -3.92
N ALA A 132 16.16 0.23 -4.90
CA ALA A 132 16.49 0.74 -6.23
C ALA A 132 15.70 -0.03 -7.28
N ILE A 133 15.06 0.68 -8.20
CA ILE A 133 14.22 0.12 -9.26
C ILE A 133 14.73 0.67 -10.59
N ALA A 134 15.02 -0.23 -11.52
CA ALA A 134 15.42 0.11 -12.89
C ALA A 134 14.57 -0.67 -13.89
N LYS A 135 14.34 -0.13 -15.09
CA LYS A 135 13.74 -0.91 -16.18
C LYS A 135 14.75 -1.98 -16.62
N SER A 136 14.29 -3.22 -16.74
CA SER A 136 15.13 -4.36 -17.15
C SER A 136 15.68 -4.21 -18.58
N ASP A 137 15.07 -3.34 -19.41
CA ASP A 137 15.56 -3.02 -20.75
C ASP A 137 16.66 -1.95 -20.77
N GLY A 138 16.99 -1.37 -19.61
CA GLY A 138 18.02 -0.35 -19.44
C GLY A 138 17.61 1.06 -19.86
N THR A 139 16.34 1.30 -20.16
CA THR A 139 15.82 2.66 -20.36
C THR A 139 15.62 3.38 -19.04
N ASP A 140 15.64 4.71 -19.07
CA ASP A 140 15.54 5.52 -17.86
C ASP A 140 14.16 5.34 -17.18
N MET A 141 14.19 5.24 -15.84
CA MET A 141 13.00 5.37 -15.01
C MET A 141 12.38 6.76 -15.17
N GLU A 142 11.05 6.76 -15.21
CA GLU A 142 10.25 7.99 -15.13
C GLU A 142 10.05 8.38 -13.67
N ASP A 143 9.77 9.67 -13.41
CA ASP A 143 9.46 10.16 -12.07
C ASP A 143 8.09 9.63 -11.62
N ARG A 144 8.13 8.52 -10.90
CA ARG A 144 7.01 7.78 -10.31
C ARG A 144 7.48 7.13 -9.02
N ASN A 145 6.56 6.56 -8.27
CA ASN A 145 6.86 5.62 -7.19
C ASN A 145 6.07 4.32 -7.37
N PHE A 146 6.55 3.29 -6.71
CA PHE A 146 5.83 2.07 -6.39
C PHE A 146 5.27 2.20 -4.98
N PHE A 147 4.45 1.24 -4.62
CA PHE A 147 3.98 1.09 -3.26
C PHE A 147 4.80 0.03 -2.55
N VAL A 148 5.24 0.33 -1.35
CA VAL A 148 6.04 -0.57 -0.52
C VAL A 148 5.26 -0.86 0.75
N ALA A 149 5.27 -2.10 1.22
CA ALA A 149 4.52 -2.51 2.39
C ALA A 149 5.34 -3.45 3.29
N PRO A 150 5.54 -3.13 4.58
CA PRO A 150 6.00 -4.11 5.56
C PRO A 150 4.90 -5.15 5.77
N LEU A 151 5.27 -6.43 5.69
CA LEU A 151 4.40 -7.57 5.85
C LEU A 151 4.91 -8.43 7.02
N ILE A 152 4.21 -8.42 8.14
CA ILE A 152 4.60 -9.17 9.35
C ILE A 152 3.97 -10.55 9.30
N ASN A 153 4.78 -11.60 9.40
CA ASN A 153 4.26 -12.97 9.35
C ASN A 153 3.24 -13.23 10.47
N GLY A 154 2.13 -13.87 10.10
CA GLY A 154 1.04 -14.22 11.00
C GLY A 154 0.17 -13.02 11.42
N VAL A 155 0.39 -11.84 10.85
CA VAL A 155 -0.44 -10.65 11.03
C VAL A 155 -1.03 -10.30 9.68
N SER A 156 -2.35 -10.14 9.61
CA SER A 156 -2.99 -9.70 8.37
C SER A 156 -2.47 -8.31 8.00
N PHE A 157 -2.11 -8.09 6.74
CA PHE A 157 -1.68 -6.77 6.27
C PHE A 157 -2.82 -5.73 6.39
N LEU A 158 -4.07 -6.17 6.57
CA LEU A 158 -5.18 -5.29 6.93
C LEU A 158 -5.02 -4.67 8.32
N ASP A 159 -4.40 -5.41 9.23
CA ASP A 159 -4.16 -4.98 10.60
C ASP A 159 -2.86 -4.17 10.69
N ALA A 160 -1.81 -4.62 9.99
CA ALA A 160 -0.50 -3.97 9.93
C ALA A 160 -0.08 -3.71 8.46
N ASN A 161 -0.18 -2.46 8.01
CA ASN A 161 0.26 -1.99 6.70
C ASN A 161 0.91 -0.61 6.82
N ALA A 162 1.40 -0.09 5.70
CA ALA A 162 1.98 1.24 5.58
C ALA A 162 1.18 2.34 6.31
N ALA A 163 -0.14 2.32 6.21
CA ALA A 163 -0.99 3.37 6.77
C ALA A 163 -1.23 3.21 8.29
N THR A 164 -1.22 1.98 8.81
CA THR A 164 -1.33 1.72 10.25
C THR A 164 0.02 1.75 10.98
N MET A 165 1.13 1.64 10.25
CA MET A 165 2.50 1.58 10.80
C MET A 165 3.30 2.88 10.62
N ASP A 166 2.60 4.01 10.46
CA ASP A 166 3.20 5.35 10.29
C ASP A 166 4.26 5.39 9.18
N GLU A 167 3.97 4.73 8.04
CA GLU A 167 4.93 4.65 6.95
C GLU A 167 4.99 5.96 6.16
N THR A 168 6.22 6.40 5.89
CA THR A 168 6.54 7.47 4.97
C THR A 168 7.43 6.93 3.85
N LEU A 169 7.02 7.18 2.61
CA LEU A 169 7.80 6.87 1.42
C LEU A 169 8.40 8.16 0.84
N THR A 170 9.72 8.19 0.65
CA THR A 170 10.41 9.24 -0.10
C THR A 170 11.09 8.63 -1.31
N TRP A 171 10.98 9.26 -2.48
CA TRP A 171 11.56 8.74 -3.72
C TRP A 171 12.18 9.83 -4.59
N PHE A 172 13.09 9.43 -5.46
CA PHE A 172 13.65 10.29 -6.52
C PHE A 172 14.28 9.45 -7.64
N CYS A 173 14.33 10.01 -8.84
CA CYS A 173 15.07 9.42 -9.96
C CYS A 173 16.47 10.01 -10.08
N LYS A 174 17.48 9.16 -10.27
CA LYS A 174 18.86 9.57 -10.57
C LYS A 174 19.56 8.56 -11.46
N ASP A 175 20.20 9.07 -12.52
CA ASP A 175 20.96 8.26 -13.48
C ASP A 175 20.14 7.08 -14.08
N GLY A 176 18.86 7.33 -14.36
CA GLY A 176 17.94 6.35 -14.95
C GLY A 176 17.36 5.33 -13.96
N VAL A 177 17.65 5.44 -12.66
CA VAL A 177 17.18 4.56 -11.60
C VAL A 177 16.24 5.33 -10.66
N LEU A 178 15.13 4.70 -10.28
CA LEU A 178 14.24 5.17 -9.22
C LEU A 178 14.77 4.65 -7.88
N TYR A 179 15.00 5.54 -6.94
CA TYR A 179 15.37 5.20 -5.57
C TYR A 179 14.20 5.51 -4.64
N GLU A 180 13.86 4.55 -3.79
CA GLU A 180 12.82 4.68 -2.78
C GLU A 180 13.42 4.42 -1.40
N LEU A 181 13.04 5.23 -0.44
CA LEU A 181 13.41 5.13 0.96
C LEU A 181 12.14 5.12 1.79
N ILE A 182 11.92 3.99 2.45
CA ILE A 182 10.79 3.78 3.37
C ILE A 182 11.27 4.11 4.78
N GLU A 183 10.44 4.82 5.55
CA GLU A 183 10.50 4.97 7.00
C GLU A 183 9.19 4.41 7.56
N CYS A 184 9.24 3.52 8.54
CA CYS A 184 8.05 3.02 9.24
C CYS A 184 8.35 2.81 10.72
N ASP A 185 7.32 2.54 11.52
CA ASP A 185 7.48 2.11 12.92
C ASP A 185 8.44 0.91 13.05
N ASP A 186 9.02 0.74 14.24
CA ASP A 186 10.05 -0.27 14.48
C ASP A 186 9.61 -1.70 14.14
N LEU A 187 10.28 -2.31 13.15
CA LEU A 187 10.07 -3.69 12.75
C LEU A 187 10.90 -4.67 13.59
N GLU A 188 11.93 -4.22 14.32
CA GLU A 188 12.83 -5.11 15.07
C GLU A 188 12.10 -5.88 16.18
N ILE A 189 11.03 -5.31 16.75
CA ILE A 189 10.21 -5.99 17.77
C ILE A 189 9.54 -7.26 17.24
N PHE A 190 9.32 -7.35 15.92
CA PHE A 190 8.71 -8.49 15.23
C PHE A 190 9.72 -9.50 14.66
N ALA A 191 11.02 -9.34 14.93
CA ALA A 191 12.07 -10.14 14.30
C ALA A 191 11.95 -11.66 14.54
N ASP A 192 11.28 -12.10 15.61
CA ASP A 192 11.03 -13.52 15.90
C ASP A 192 9.87 -14.14 15.09
N ARG A 193 8.94 -13.32 14.58
CA ARG A 193 7.87 -13.75 13.65
C ARG A 193 8.39 -13.86 12.22
N GLY A 194 9.35 -13.01 11.87
CA GLY A 194 9.79 -12.78 10.50
C GLY A 194 8.96 -11.69 9.84
N VAL A 195 9.64 -10.82 9.10
CA VAL A 195 9.05 -9.68 8.40
C VAL A 195 9.51 -9.72 6.95
N GLN A 196 8.62 -9.35 6.05
CA GLN A 196 8.87 -9.24 4.62
C GLN A 196 8.57 -7.81 4.15
N LEU A 197 9.13 -7.42 3.01
CA LEU A 197 8.87 -6.15 2.34
C LEU A 197 8.28 -6.45 0.97
N GLY A 198 7.01 -6.11 0.79
CA GLY A 198 6.29 -6.23 -0.47
C GLY A 198 6.42 -4.94 -1.29
N ILE A 199 6.62 -5.07 -2.60
CA ILE A 199 6.61 -3.94 -3.55
C ILE A 199 5.56 -4.25 -4.62
N VAL A 200 4.63 -3.31 -4.84
CA VAL A 200 3.53 -3.39 -5.82
C VAL A 200 3.33 -2.07 -6.57
N ASP A 201 2.53 -2.04 -7.62
CA ASP A 201 2.33 -0.83 -8.44
C ASP A 201 1.68 0.33 -7.69
N SER A 202 0.75 0.03 -6.78
CA SER A 202 -0.03 1.05 -6.06
C SER A 202 -0.60 0.52 -4.75
N PHE A 203 -0.92 1.42 -3.82
CA PHE A 203 -1.67 1.09 -2.60
C PHE A 203 -2.95 0.30 -2.92
N GLY A 204 -3.25 -0.69 -2.07
CA GLY A 204 -4.37 -1.61 -2.21
C GLY A 204 -4.06 -2.85 -3.06
N SER A 205 -3.04 -2.80 -3.93
CA SER A 205 -2.64 -3.95 -4.76
C SER A 205 -2.08 -5.11 -3.95
N GLU A 206 -1.65 -4.89 -2.72
CA GLU A 206 -1.15 -5.91 -1.80
C GLU A 206 -2.18 -7.02 -1.59
N THR A 207 -3.48 -6.66 -1.56
CA THR A 207 -4.60 -7.61 -1.47
C THR A 207 -4.62 -8.61 -2.60
N ALA A 208 -4.17 -8.24 -3.79
CA ALA A 208 -4.20 -9.11 -4.96
C ALA A 208 -2.83 -9.72 -5.23
N ALA A 209 -1.76 -9.04 -4.81
CA ALA A 209 -0.38 -9.44 -5.02
C ALA A 209 0.10 -10.48 -3.99
N PHE A 210 -0.32 -10.38 -2.73
CA PHE A 210 0.20 -11.22 -1.65
C PHE A 210 -0.87 -12.08 -0.99
N ARG A 211 -0.47 -13.29 -0.61
CA ARG A 211 -1.31 -14.23 0.15
C ARG A 211 -0.53 -14.71 1.36
N MET A 212 -1.11 -14.55 2.55
CA MET A 212 -0.57 -15.19 3.74
C MET A 212 -0.91 -16.68 3.70
N ASP A 213 0.07 -17.51 3.99
CA ASP A 213 -0.14 -18.93 4.23
C ASP A 213 -0.70 -19.14 5.64
N ASN A 214 -1.88 -19.74 5.77
CA ASN A 214 -2.58 -19.86 7.05
C ASN A 214 -1.86 -20.78 8.05
N GLU A 215 -1.02 -21.71 7.59
CA GLU A 215 -0.28 -22.63 8.45
C GLU A 215 1.00 -22.00 9.01
N SER A 216 1.78 -21.35 8.14
CA SER A 216 3.08 -20.76 8.49
C SER A 216 3.02 -19.30 8.88
N GLY A 217 1.95 -18.58 8.51
CA GLY A 217 1.83 -17.13 8.63
C GLY A 217 2.68 -16.34 7.64
N SER A 218 3.48 -16.99 6.78
CA SER A 218 4.36 -16.29 5.84
C SER A 218 3.59 -15.77 4.62
N TYR A 219 3.99 -14.61 4.09
CA TYR A 219 3.44 -14.12 2.83
C TYR A 219 4.16 -14.73 1.63
N ARG A 220 3.38 -15.00 0.58
CA ARG A 220 3.87 -15.40 -0.74
C ARG A 220 3.27 -14.52 -1.82
N LYS A 221 3.97 -14.43 -2.94
CA LYS A 221 3.49 -13.82 -4.18
C LYS A 221 2.38 -14.65 -4.81
N VAL A 222 1.35 -14.00 -5.34
CA VAL A 222 0.36 -14.62 -6.23
C VAL A 222 0.99 -14.78 -7.61
N GLU A 223 1.03 -16.01 -8.13
CA GLU A 223 1.78 -16.34 -9.36
C GLU A 223 1.24 -15.63 -10.60
N ASP A 224 -0.07 -15.42 -10.68
CA ASP A 224 -0.76 -14.79 -11.83
C ASP A 224 -1.12 -13.32 -11.61
N TYR A 225 -0.46 -12.65 -10.65
CA TYR A 225 -0.64 -11.21 -10.48
C TYR A 225 -0.14 -10.46 -11.73
N ALA A 226 -1.01 -9.66 -12.34
CA ALA A 226 -0.74 -9.01 -13.63
C ALA A 226 0.23 -7.83 -13.52
N GLY A 227 0.46 -7.33 -12.31
CA GLY A 227 1.29 -6.17 -12.04
C GLY A 227 2.73 -6.47 -11.65
N THR A 228 3.39 -5.41 -11.22
CA THR A 228 4.71 -5.47 -10.60
C THR A 228 4.59 -6.04 -9.20
N ILE A 229 5.37 -7.08 -8.91
CA ILE A 229 5.37 -7.75 -7.62
C ILE A 229 6.77 -8.23 -7.23
N ALA A 230 7.25 -7.74 -6.09
CA ALA A 230 8.45 -8.26 -5.42
C ALA A 230 8.17 -8.47 -3.93
N LEU A 231 8.83 -9.46 -3.33
CA LEU A 231 8.65 -9.82 -1.92
C LEU A 231 9.98 -10.25 -1.32
N PHE A 232 10.57 -9.40 -0.49
CA PHE A 232 11.87 -9.64 0.13
C PHE A 232 11.70 -10.04 1.59
N THR A 233 12.48 -11.00 2.06
CA THR A 233 12.56 -11.28 3.50
C THR A 233 13.50 -10.29 4.16
N LEU A 234 13.07 -9.63 5.23
CA LEU A 234 13.90 -8.72 6.00
C LEU A 234 14.76 -9.49 7.00
N PRO A 235 16.10 -9.45 6.90
CA PRO A 235 17.03 -10.14 7.80
C PRO A 235 17.22 -9.38 9.11
N LEU A 236 16.13 -9.19 9.86
CA LEU A 236 16.14 -8.52 11.16
C LEU A 236 16.88 -9.36 12.22
N ASP A 237 17.54 -8.68 13.16
CA ASP A 237 18.23 -9.36 14.27
C ASP A 237 17.20 -9.91 15.27
N THR A 238 16.98 -11.22 15.22
CA THR A 238 16.09 -11.95 16.14
C THR A 238 16.40 -11.73 17.63
N THR A 239 17.62 -11.30 17.99
CA THR A 239 17.95 -10.98 19.39
C THR A 239 17.34 -9.68 19.88
N LYS A 240 16.86 -8.83 18.97
CA LYS A 240 16.14 -7.58 19.23
C LYS A 240 14.62 -7.74 19.22
N ALA A 241 14.12 -8.93 18.90
CA ALA A 241 12.70 -9.22 19.00
C ALA A 241 12.18 -8.99 20.43
N ASP A 242 10.99 -8.41 20.54
CA ASP A 242 10.29 -8.24 21.81
C ASP A 242 8.83 -8.66 21.62
N PRO A 243 8.51 -9.95 21.89
CA PRO A 243 7.16 -10.47 21.70
C PRO A 243 6.09 -9.75 22.53
N ALA A 244 6.46 -9.21 23.69
CA ALA A 244 5.53 -8.48 24.54
C ALA A 244 5.23 -7.09 23.96
N ALA A 245 6.26 -6.38 23.50
CA ALA A 245 6.09 -5.10 22.82
C ALA A 245 5.36 -5.26 21.48
N ALA A 246 5.65 -6.32 20.72
CA ALA A 246 4.97 -6.65 19.46
C ALA A 246 3.47 -6.87 19.68
N GLU A 247 3.07 -7.65 20.69
CA GLU A 247 1.66 -7.88 21.00
C GLU A 247 0.97 -6.61 21.51
N GLU A 248 1.65 -5.81 22.35
CA GLU A 248 1.11 -4.52 22.79
C GLU A 248 0.93 -3.56 21.60
N TYR A 249 1.85 -3.57 20.65
CA TYR A 249 1.78 -2.76 19.44
C TYR A 249 0.62 -3.18 18.55
N LEU A 250 0.48 -4.47 18.25
CA LEU A 250 -0.64 -4.98 17.45
C LEU A 250 -1.99 -4.68 18.10
N LYS A 251 -2.07 -4.82 19.44
CA LYS A 251 -3.27 -4.44 20.20
C LYS A 251 -3.56 -2.94 20.11
N LYS A 252 -2.54 -2.08 20.04
CA LYS A 252 -2.74 -0.64 19.79
C LYS A 252 -3.26 -0.38 18.39
N LEU A 253 -2.79 -1.10 17.38
CA LEU A 253 -3.35 -1.00 16.02
C LEU A 253 -4.83 -1.42 16.02
N GLU A 254 -5.17 -2.51 16.70
CA GLU A 254 -6.56 -2.98 16.85
C GLU A 254 -7.42 -2.01 17.69
N GLU A 255 -6.92 -1.45 18.78
CA GLU A 255 -7.67 -0.50 19.62
C GLU A 255 -7.85 0.86 18.95
N ALA A 256 -6.80 1.34 18.26
CA ALA A 256 -6.95 2.45 17.33
C ALA A 256 -8.06 2.11 16.37
N ALA A 257 -8.10 0.85 15.88
CA ALA A 257 -9.13 0.34 15.01
C ALA A 257 -10.56 0.60 15.56
N VAL A 258 -10.84 -0.01 16.71
CA VAL A 258 -12.12 0.05 17.41
C VAL A 258 -12.52 1.46 17.88
N GLY A 259 -11.55 2.30 18.26
CA GLY A 259 -11.80 3.66 18.76
C GLY A 259 -12.38 4.61 17.70
N ALA A 260 -12.10 4.38 16.42
CA ALA A 260 -12.69 5.15 15.32
C ALA A 260 -14.10 4.66 14.95
N GLU A 261 -14.44 3.39 15.18
CA GLU A 261 -15.78 2.84 14.92
C GLU A 261 -16.84 3.45 15.85
N ALA A 262 -16.52 3.70 17.12
CA ALA A 262 -17.45 4.28 18.08
C ALA A 262 -17.86 5.74 17.77
N ALA A 263 -17.14 6.40 16.86
CA ALA A 263 -17.48 7.74 16.37
C ALA A 263 -18.47 7.72 15.19
N ASP A 264 -18.69 6.56 14.56
CA ASP A 264 -19.40 6.44 13.26
C ASP A 264 -20.64 5.50 13.32
N THR A 265 -20.98 4.93 14.47
CA THR A 265 -22.15 4.05 14.62
C THR A 265 -23.39 4.73 15.21
N GLU A 266 -24.22 5.30 14.34
CA GLU A 266 -25.67 5.07 14.38
C GLU A 266 -26.13 4.62 12.97
N GLY A 267 -26.34 3.31 12.78
CA GLY A 267 -27.23 2.83 11.71
C GLY A 267 -26.73 1.69 10.81
N THR A 268 -27.37 0.53 10.99
CA THR A 268 -27.61 -0.57 10.03
C THR A 268 -26.48 -1.50 9.60
N ALA A 269 -26.64 -2.75 10.05
CA ALA A 269 -25.88 -3.92 9.62
C ALA A 269 -26.27 -4.34 8.18
N GLY A 270 -25.24 -4.64 7.39
CA GLY A 270 -25.35 -5.47 6.17
C GLY A 270 -25.96 -4.79 4.96
N ARG A 271 -25.28 -3.80 4.37
CA ARG A 271 -25.31 -3.48 2.92
C ARG A 271 -24.31 -2.37 2.58
N ALA A 272 -23.77 -2.46 1.35
CA ALA A 272 -22.93 -1.47 0.68
C ALA A 272 -21.92 -0.78 1.59
N GLU A 273 -20.84 -1.46 1.90
CA GLU A 273 -19.76 -0.82 2.62
C GLU A 273 -19.12 0.23 1.65
N VAL A 274 -19.01 1.49 2.07
CA VAL A 274 -18.55 2.59 1.22
C VAL A 274 -17.03 2.71 1.34
N SER A 275 -16.32 2.74 0.22
CA SER A 275 -14.94 3.21 0.17
C SER A 275 -14.99 4.72 -0.09
N ILE A 276 -15.10 5.51 0.99
CA ILE A 276 -15.11 6.98 0.89
C ILE A 276 -13.66 7.45 0.74
N ILE A 277 -13.33 8.07 -0.40
CA ILE A 277 -12.07 8.80 -0.61
C ILE A 277 -12.35 10.30 -0.83
N THR A 278 -11.85 11.07 0.14
CA THR A 278 -11.22 12.41 0.11
C THR A 278 -11.90 13.59 -0.59
N GLY A 279 -12.68 14.33 0.20
CA GLY A 279 -12.95 15.76 0.00
C GLY A 279 -12.56 16.58 1.23
N THR A 280 -12.07 17.81 1.02
CA THR A 280 -11.76 18.84 2.04
C THR A 280 -12.99 19.66 2.46
N GLU A 281 -14.19 19.09 2.37
CA GLU A 281 -15.38 19.75 2.90
C GLU A 281 -15.44 19.66 4.42
N SER A 282 -16.25 20.52 5.05
CA SER A 282 -16.59 20.36 6.46
C SER A 282 -17.13 18.94 6.68
N GLU A 283 -16.64 18.23 7.70
CA GLU A 283 -17.04 16.84 8.04
C GLU A 283 -18.56 16.62 7.97
N ALA A 284 -19.37 17.64 8.30
CA ALA A 284 -20.82 17.60 8.24
C ALA A 284 -21.41 17.63 6.81
N ALA A 285 -20.78 18.36 5.87
CA ALA A 285 -21.22 18.44 4.48
C ALA A 285 -20.82 17.17 3.71
N ALA A 286 -19.58 16.69 3.92
CA ALA A 286 -19.14 15.39 3.45
C ALA A 286 -20.02 14.28 4.02
N GLY A 287 -20.31 14.29 5.33
CA GLY A 287 -21.21 13.31 5.96
C GLY A 287 -22.62 13.30 5.35
N TYR A 288 -23.20 14.47 5.07
CA TYR A 288 -24.52 14.58 4.45
C TYR A 288 -24.56 14.04 3.02
N MET A 289 -23.61 14.47 2.18
CA MET A 289 -23.51 14.03 0.79
C MET A 289 -23.26 12.52 0.70
N ASN A 290 -22.41 11.97 1.58
CA ASN A 290 -22.19 10.53 1.68
C ASN A 290 -23.48 9.78 2.09
N GLN A 291 -24.34 10.34 2.95
CA GLN A 291 -25.62 9.72 3.28
C GLN A 291 -26.60 9.72 2.10
N GLN A 292 -26.68 10.80 1.32
CA GLN A 292 -27.55 10.86 0.14
C GLN A 292 -27.14 9.83 -0.92
N VAL A 293 -25.83 9.70 -1.14
CA VAL A 293 -25.27 8.67 -2.02
C VAL A 293 -25.62 7.27 -1.51
N ARG A 294 -25.48 7.01 -0.19
CA ARG A 294 -25.85 5.72 0.42
C ARG A 294 -27.33 5.40 0.23
N ASP A 295 -28.21 6.34 0.61
CA ASP A 295 -29.66 6.16 0.48
C ASP A 295 -30.08 5.88 -0.98
N PHE A 296 -29.42 6.53 -1.93
CA PHE A 296 -29.63 6.29 -3.36
C PHE A 296 -29.15 4.90 -3.77
N VAL A 297 -27.93 4.51 -3.39
CA VAL A 297 -27.35 3.21 -3.77
C VAL A 297 -28.05 2.04 -3.08
N ASP A 298 -28.56 2.21 -1.86
CA ASP A 298 -29.37 1.19 -1.18
C ASP A 298 -30.66 0.83 -1.92
N GLY A 299 -31.14 1.75 -2.78
CA GLY A 299 -32.27 1.51 -3.68
C GLY A 299 -31.92 0.79 -4.99
N ILE A 300 -30.63 0.54 -5.25
CA ILE A 300 -30.17 -0.08 -6.49
C ILE A 300 -30.31 -1.60 -6.39
N THR A 301 -30.86 -2.19 -7.46
CA THR A 301 -31.06 -3.62 -7.62
C THR A 301 -30.57 -4.05 -9.00
N ALA A 302 -30.43 -5.36 -9.23
CA ALA A 302 -30.10 -5.88 -10.55
C ALA A 302 -31.05 -5.37 -11.65
N ASP A 303 -32.34 -5.24 -11.33
CA ASP A 303 -33.38 -4.84 -12.29
C ASP A 303 -33.29 -3.37 -12.70
N ASN A 304 -32.88 -2.48 -11.78
CA ASN A 304 -32.87 -1.03 -12.02
C ASN A 304 -31.47 -0.45 -12.23
N LEU A 305 -30.40 -1.25 -12.03
CA LEU A 305 -29.02 -0.80 -12.17
C LEU A 305 -28.79 -0.08 -13.51
N SER A 306 -29.27 -0.68 -14.60
CA SER A 306 -29.07 -0.14 -15.95
C SER A 306 -29.89 1.12 -16.24
N ASP A 307 -30.82 1.51 -15.37
CA ASP A 307 -31.55 2.77 -15.49
C ASP A 307 -30.66 3.94 -15.03
N TYR A 308 -29.91 3.76 -13.94
CA TYR A 308 -29.14 4.81 -13.28
C TYR A 308 -27.64 4.81 -13.59
N PHE A 309 -27.08 3.63 -13.84
CA PHE A 309 -25.65 3.43 -14.05
C PHE A 309 -25.37 2.82 -15.41
N GLU A 310 -24.16 3.07 -15.91
CA GLU A 310 -23.59 2.40 -17.07
C GLU A 310 -22.28 1.70 -16.69
N ILE A 311 -21.99 0.56 -17.34
CA ILE A 311 -20.75 -0.16 -17.10
C ILE A 311 -19.55 0.66 -17.60
N VAL A 312 -18.48 0.70 -16.83
CA VAL A 312 -17.23 1.39 -17.21
C VAL A 312 -16.52 0.54 -18.27
N LYS A 313 -16.70 0.90 -19.54
CA LYS A 313 -16.25 0.09 -20.71
C LYS A 313 -14.74 -0.16 -20.77
N ASP A 314 -13.95 0.76 -20.25
CA ASP A 314 -12.48 0.67 -20.25
C ASP A 314 -11.93 -0.01 -18.99
N TYR A 315 -12.81 -0.50 -18.09
CA TYR A 315 -12.44 -1.26 -16.90
C TYR A 315 -12.79 -2.75 -17.07
N PRO A 316 -11.96 -3.69 -16.59
CA PRO A 316 -12.24 -5.11 -16.67
C PRO A 316 -13.54 -5.53 -15.96
N VAL A 317 -14.13 -6.61 -16.48
CA VAL A 317 -15.17 -7.38 -15.77
C VAL A 317 -14.53 -8.68 -15.34
N PHE A 318 -14.53 -8.96 -14.05
CA PHE A 318 -13.88 -10.13 -13.49
C PHE A 318 -14.92 -11.20 -13.20
N THR A 319 -14.64 -12.45 -13.57
CA THR A 319 -15.51 -13.58 -13.24
C THR A 319 -14.65 -14.69 -12.66
N ALA A 320 -15.03 -15.18 -11.47
CA ALA A 320 -14.30 -16.21 -10.76
C ALA A 320 -15.24 -17.20 -10.08
N MET A 321 -14.78 -18.45 -9.96
CA MET A 321 -15.44 -19.45 -9.13
C MET A 321 -14.85 -19.42 -7.73
N PRO A 322 -15.67 -19.36 -6.66
CA PRO A 322 -15.16 -19.60 -5.32
C PRO A 322 -14.58 -21.01 -5.21
N ASP A 323 -13.57 -21.13 -4.36
CA ASP A 323 -12.94 -22.41 -4.04
C ASP A 323 -13.80 -23.25 -3.07
N GLU A 324 -13.29 -24.44 -2.72
CA GLU A 324 -13.99 -25.37 -1.82
C GLU A 324 -14.21 -24.82 -0.40
N ASN A 325 -13.47 -23.77 0.00
CA ASN A 325 -13.59 -23.11 1.30
C ASN A 325 -14.50 -21.87 1.25
N GLY A 326 -15.09 -21.56 0.09
CA GLY A 326 -15.90 -20.37 -0.09
C GLY A 326 -15.09 -19.08 -0.21
N TRP A 327 -13.82 -19.17 -0.61
CA TRP A 327 -12.99 -18.02 -0.95
C TRP A 327 -13.07 -17.72 -2.44
N VAL A 328 -13.27 -16.46 -2.82
CA VAL A 328 -13.22 -16.00 -4.21
C VAL A 328 -12.02 -15.08 -4.43
N ASP A 329 -11.37 -15.23 -5.58
CA ASP A 329 -10.34 -14.32 -6.07
C ASP A 329 -10.70 -13.94 -7.50
N PHE A 330 -11.14 -12.70 -7.70
CA PHE A 330 -11.55 -12.18 -9.01
C PHE A 330 -10.36 -11.97 -9.96
N GLY A 331 -9.13 -11.95 -9.42
CA GLY A 331 -7.91 -11.78 -10.18
C GLY A 331 -7.59 -10.33 -10.53
N THR A 332 -6.66 -10.16 -11.46
CA THR A 332 -6.12 -8.84 -11.83
C THR A 332 -5.95 -8.73 -13.33
N GLN A 333 -5.96 -7.51 -13.85
CA GLN A 333 -5.70 -7.23 -15.25
C GLN A 333 -4.94 -5.91 -15.40
N TYR A 334 -3.82 -5.97 -16.13
CA TYR A 334 -3.07 -4.79 -16.50
C TYR A 334 -3.78 -4.00 -17.62
N ILE A 335 -3.87 -2.68 -17.44
CA ILE A 335 -4.48 -1.73 -18.36
C ILE A 335 -3.36 -0.86 -18.96
N GLU A 336 -2.89 -1.24 -20.15
CA GLU A 336 -1.76 -0.58 -20.84
C GLU A 336 -1.93 0.93 -20.99
N LYS A 337 -3.17 1.39 -21.27
CA LYS A 337 -3.45 2.81 -21.55
C LYS A 337 -3.22 3.71 -20.34
N GLU A 338 -3.45 3.18 -19.14
CA GLU A 338 -3.39 3.92 -17.89
C GLU A 338 -2.15 3.54 -17.06
N ASP A 339 -1.29 2.63 -17.57
CA ASP A 339 -0.18 2.00 -16.84
C ASP A 339 -0.58 1.56 -15.42
N TYR A 340 -1.74 0.91 -15.33
CA TYR A 340 -2.41 0.60 -14.07
C TYR A 340 -2.86 -0.85 -14.04
N VAL A 341 -2.81 -1.46 -12.86
CA VAL A 341 -3.33 -2.82 -12.64
C VAL A 341 -4.69 -2.70 -11.98
N ALA A 342 -5.73 -3.05 -12.73
CA ALA A 342 -7.05 -3.20 -12.16
C ALA A 342 -7.09 -4.51 -11.35
N ASN A 343 -7.54 -4.38 -10.11
CA ASN A 343 -7.70 -5.51 -9.21
C ASN A 343 -9.20 -5.78 -9.04
N GLY A 344 -9.58 -7.03 -9.23
CA GLY A 344 -10.83 -7.54 -8.68
C GLY A 344 -10.66 -7.82 -7.19
N GLY A 345 -11.78 -7.95 -6.50
CA GLY A 345 -11.83 -8.33 -5.10
C GLY A 345 -11.22 -9.70 -4.80
N SER A 346 -10.81 -9.92 -3.56
CA SER A 346 -10.55 -11.27 -3.05
C SER A 346 -10.96 -11.39 -1.60
N GLY A 347 -11.59 -12.51 -1.23
CA GLY A 347 -12.07 -12.74 0.14
C GLY A 347 -13.08 -13.87 0.24
N GLU A 348 -13.61 -14.10 1.44
CA GLU A 348 -14.76 -15.00 1.64
C GLU A 348 -15.98 -14.48 0.86
N VAL A 349 -16.70 -15.37 0.19
CA VAL A 349 -17.89 -15.04 -0.63
C VAL A 349 -18.92 -14.23 0.15
N SER A 350 -19.10 -14.53 1.44
CA SER A 350 -20.04 -13.83 2.32
C SER A 350 -19.72 -12.34 2.51
N ASN A 351 -18.49 -11.90 2.26
CA ASN A 351 -18.11 -10.50 2.29
C ASN A 351 -18.56 -9.74 1.02
N TRP A 352 -18.80 -10.47 -0.07
CA TRP A 352 -19.14 -9.89 -1.37
C TRP A 352 -20.64 -9.91 -1.62
N ILE A 353 -21.29 -11.04 -1.30
CA ILE A 353 -22.68 -11.30 -1.62
C ILE A 353 -23.27 -12.31 -0.63
N ALA A 354 -24.47 -12.03 -0.12
CA ALA A 354 -25.17 -12.95 0.78
C ALA A 354 -25.50 -14.28 0.06
N GLU A 355 -25.67 -15.36 0.83
CA GLU A 355 -25.88 -16.70 0.30
C GLU A 355 -27.17 -16.80 -0.55
N ASP A 356 -28.20 -16.05 -0.16
CA ASP A 356 -29.52 -16.00 -0.82
C ASP A 356 -29.70 -14.81 -1.79
N GLU A 357 -28.65 -14.03 -2.02
CA GLU A 357 -28.67 -12.91 -2.97
C GLU A 357 -27.95 -13.28 -4.29
N GLU A 358 -28.49 -12.76 -5.40
CA GLU A 358 -27.90 -12.85 -6.74
C GLU A 358 -27.20 -11.55 -7.18
N PHE A 359 -27.33 -10.50 -6.37
CA PHE A 359 -26.83 -9.16 -6.64
C PHE A 359 -26.41 -8.48 -5.35
N SER A 360 -25.24 -7.83 -5.37
CA SER A 360 -24.75 -7.00 -4.28
C SER A 360 -23.97 -5.82 -4.83
N VAL A 361 -24.13 -4.65 -4.22
CA VAL A 361 -23.20 -3.53 -4.40
C VAL A 361 -22.07 -3.71 -3.39
N SER A 362 -20.90 -4.14 -3.87
CA SER A 362 -19.75 -4.48 -3.03
C SER A 362 -18.93 -3.26 -2.65
N ALA A 363 -18.96 -2.18 -3.43
CA ALA A 363 -18.28 -0.94 -3.09
C ALA A 363 -18.96 0.27 -3.73
N ILE A 364 -18.83 1.41 -3.07
CA ILE A 364 -19.19 2.73 -3.58
C ILE A 364 -17.94 3.60 -3.54
N THR A 365 -17.66 4.31 -4.63
CA THR A 365 -16.50 5.19 -4.76
C THR A 365 -16.89 6.48 -5.46
N MET A 366 -16.35 7.59 -5.01
CA MET A 366 -16.54 8.90 -5.60
C MET A 366 -15.20 9.65 -5.49
N THR A 367 -14.82 10.44 -6.49
CA THR A 367 -13.50 11.07 -6.52
C THR A 367 -13.61 12.53 -6.92
N GLY A 368 -13.19 13.45 -6.05
CA GLY A 368 -13.16 14.88 -6.36
C GLY A 368 -11.91 15.28 -7.13
N ASN A 369 -12.04 16.10 -8.18
CA ASN A 369 -10.88 16.64 -8.91
C ASN A 369 -10.17 17.81 -8.20
N ASP A 370 -10.74 18.34 -7.12
CA ASP A 370 -10.24 19.52 -6.40
C ASP A 370 -10.47 19.42 -4.88
N GLY A 371 -10.61 18.21 -4.36
CA GLY A 371 -10.97 17.98 -2.96
C GLY A 371 -12.41 18.38 -2.64
N LYS A 372 -13.32 18.46 -3.62
CA LYS A 372 -14.77 18.53 -3.40
C LYS A 372 -15.44 17.26 -3.90
N GLU A 373 -16.42 16.79 -3.14
CA GLU A 373 -17.24 15.64 -3.52
C GLU A 373 -18.06 15.99 -4.78
N ASP A 374 -17.86 15.23 -5.86
CA ASP A 374 -18.57 15.40 -7.13
C ASP A 374 -19.33 14.12 -7.47
N VAL A 375 -20.65 14.16 -7.27
CA VAL A 375 -21.57 13.04 -7.56
C VAL A 375 -21.48 12.57 -9.01
N SER A 376 -21.04 13.41 -9.96
CA SER A 376 -20.85 12.97 -11.35
C SER A 376 -19.74 11.93 -11.53
N THR A 377 -18.90 11.75 -10.51
CA THR A 377 -17.84 10.74 -10.46
C THR A 377 -18.25 9.48 -9.71
N LEU A 378 -19.50 9.39 -9.23
CA LEU A 378 -20.00 8.24 -8.48
C LEU A 378 -19.85 6.95 -9.30
N ARG A 379 -19.16 5.99 -8.70
CA ARG A 379 -18.96 4.64 -9.19
C ARG A 379 -19.38 3.64 -8.13
N ILE A 380 -19.88 2.50 -8.59
CA ILE A 380 -20.20 1.36 -7.73
C ILE A 380 -19.55 0.09 -8.30
N SER A 381 -18.93 -0.71 -7.45
CA SER A 381 -18.58 -2.09 -7.78
C SER A 381 -19.77 -2.98 -7.45
N VAL A 382 -20.14 -3.83 -8.38
CA VAL A 382 -21.30 -4.71 -8.29
C VAL A 382 -20.83 -6.16 -8.46
N VAL A 383 -21.32 -7.04 -7.59
CA VAL A 383 -21.10 -8.47 -7.66
C VAL A 383 -22.41 -9.18 -8.01
N PHE A 384 -22.37 -10.02 -9.04
CA PHE A 384 -23.46 -10.89 -9.45
C PHE A 384 -23.13 -12.35 -9.15
N ARG A 385 -24.13 -13.14 -8.76
CA ARG A 385 -24.04 -14.61 -8.74
C ARG A 385 -24.61 -15.17 -10.04
N ASN A 386 -23.79 -15.90 -10.78
CA ASN A 386 -24.18 -16.54 -12.03
C ASN A 386 -24.85 -17.90 -11.78
N GLU A 387 -25.63 -18.38 -12.75
CA GLU A 387 -26.33 -19.68 -12.67
C GLU A 387 -25.38 -20.89 -12.48
N ASP A 388 -24.13 -20.78 -12.93
CA ASP A 388 -23.11 -21.81 -12.76
C ASP A 388 -22.39 -21.77 -11.40
N GLY A 389 -22.78 -20.83 -10.53
CA GLY A 389 -22.20 -20.61 -9.21
C GLY A 389 -21.00 -19.64 -9.19
N SER A 390 -20.49 -19.23 -10.35
CA SER A 390 -19.44 -18.21 -10.42
C SER A 390 -19.95 -16.85 -9.98
N LEU A 391 -19.04 -16.01 -9.51
CA LEU A 391 -19.31 -14.61 -9.20
C LEU A 391 -18.74 -13.73 -10.30
N THR A 392 -19.41 -12.63 -10.61
CA THR A 392 -18.90 -11.60 -11.53
C THR A 392 -18.86 -10.25 -10.86
N GLU A 393 -17.69 -9.63 -10.82
CA GLU A 393 -17.49 -8.26 -10.36
C GLU A 393 -17.36 -7.31 -11.56
N ALA A 394 -18.11 -6.21 -11.53
CA ALA A 394 -18.06 -5.17 -12.55
C ALA A 394 -18.20 -3.77 -11.96
N LEU A 395 -17.46 -2.83 -12.54
CA LEU A 395 -17.50 -1.42 -12.15
C LEU A 395 -18.52 -0.65 -13.00
N TYR A 396 -19.40 0.09 -12.34
CA TYR A 396 -20.42 0.91 -12.95
C TYR A 396 -20.24 2.38 -12.56
N GLN A 397 -20.56 3.29 -13.46
CA GLN A 397 -20.52 4.74 -13.25
C GLN A 397 -21.92 5.33 -13.40
N ILE A 398 -22.26 6.31 -12.55
CA ILE A 398 -23.55 7.00 -12.65
C ILE A 398 -23.68 7.68 -14.02
N LYS A 399 -24.87 7.59 -14.61
CA LYS A 399 -25.14 8.30 -15.86
C LYS A 399 -25.22 9.81 -15.61
N PRO A 400 -24.71 10.65 -16.54
CA PRO A 400 -24.75 12.10 -16.38
C PRO A 400 -26.14 12.70 -16.13
N ASP A 401 -27.20 12.10 -16.67
CA ASP A 401 -28.59 12.54 -16.49
C ASP A 401 -29.23 12.07 -15.18
N CYS A 402 -28.58 11.16 -14.45
CA CYS A 402 -29.03 10.66 -13.16
C CYS A 402 -28.37 11.35 -11.96
N VAL A 403 -27.31 12.13 -12.18
CA VAL A 403 -26.57 12.84 -11.11
C VAL A 403 -27.49 13.74 -10.28
N ASP A 404 -28.45 14.41 -10.92
CA ASP A 404 -29.39 15.31 -10.26
C ASP A 404 -30.40 14.62 -9.33
N LEU A 405 -30.46 13.28 -9.34
CA LEU A 405 -31.35 12.48 -8.49
C LEU A 405 -30.81 12.28 -7.07
N ILE A 406 -29.53 12.58 -6.82
CA ILE A 406 -28.82 12.35 -5.54
C ILE A 406 -28.72 13.66 -4.72
N LYS A 407 -29.65 14.61 -4.92
CA LYS A 407 -29.62 15.95 -4.31
C LYS A 407 -30.39 16.09 -3.01
#